data_AF-A0A1A8L7P2-F1
#
_entry.id   AF-A0A1A8L7P2-F1
#
_cell.length_a   1.000
_cell.length_b   1.000
_cell.length_c   1.000
_cell.angle_alpha   90.00
_cell.angle_beta   90.00
_cell.angle_gamma   90.00
#
_symmetry.space_group_name_H-M   'P 1'
#
loop_
_entity.id
_entity.type
_entity.pdbx_description
1 polymer ?
#
loop_
_entity_poly.entity_id
_entity_poly.type
_entity_poly.pdbx_seq_one_letter_code
_entity_poly.pdbx_strand_id
1 'polypeptide(L)'
;LILLGLIVAYHCCEVQLYVHDIGAEDWRIAMTTDRIALIALELAVAAIHPYPVGLQAYFQKTTTRTTLSETELEIMLALPMFLRLYLLGRAMMLHSRLFTDTASRSIGALNKIHFNTRFVGKTLMTTYPGTVLMIFSVSLWIVAAWGLHVCERHHNYRDLSSNYMEALWMVSVTFLSIGYGDVVPHTYCGRSICLLTGIMGAGCTVLVVAVVA
;
A
#
# COMPACT_ATOMS: atom_id res chain seq x y z
N LEU A 1 4.82 3.19 16.25
CA LEU A 1 4.35 4.18 17.26
C LEU A 1 4.25 5.60 16.68
N ILE A 2 5.33 6.22 16.19
CA ILE A 2 5.27 7.57 15.59
C ILE A 2 4.22 7.66 14.46
N LEU A 3 4.19 6.67 13.56
CA LEU A 3 3.20 6.60 12.48
C LEU A 3 1.75 6.56 12.99
N LEU A 4 1.48 5.78 14.05
CA LEU A 4 0.15 5.71 14.66
C LEU A 4 -0.24 7.06 15.26
N GLY A 5 0.70 7.74 15.92
CA GLY A 5 0.49 9.10 16.43
C GLY A 5 0.16 10.10 15.31
N LEU A 6 0.85 10.01 14.15
CA LEU A 6 0.57 10.84 12.99
C LEU A 6 -0.81 10.55 12.37
N ILE A 7 -1.23 9.28 12.30
CA ILE A 7 -2.55 8.88 11.80
C ILE A 7 -3.66 9.43 12.73
N VAL A 8 -3.47 9.31 14.05
CA VAL A 8 -4.41 9.88 15.03
C VAL A 8 -4.46 11.40 14.90
N ALA A 9 -3.31 12.08 14.85
CA ALA A 9 -3.25 13.53 14.70
C ALA A 9 -3.94 14.01 13.41
N TYR A 10 -3.75 13.29 12.31
CA TYR A 10 -4.42 13.56 11.04
C TYR A 10 -5.96 13.47 11.19
N HIS A 11 -6.48 12.40 11.81
CA HIS A 11 -7.92 12.23 12.02
C HIS A 11 -8.49 13.28 12.99
N CYS A 12 -7.72 13.70 13.99
CA CYS A 12 -8.09 14.80 14.87
C CYS A 12 -8.25 16.12 14.08
N CYS A 13 -7.28 16.45 13.22
CA CYS A 13 -7.39 17.63 12.34
C CYS A 13 -8.58 17.54 11.38
N GLU A 14 -8.85 16.35 10.81
CA GLU A 14 -9.99 16.13 9.92
C GLU A 14 -11.34 16.31 10.64
N VAL A 15 -11.45 15.84 11.89
CA VAL A 15 -12.63 16.07 12.73
C VAL A 15 -12.77 17.56 13.07
N GLN A 16 -11.68 18.24 13.45
CA GLN A 16 -11.71 19.66 13.77
C GLN A 16 -12.15 20.53 12.59
N LEU A 17 -11.66 20.24 11.38
CA LEU A 17 -12.10 20.92 10.16
C LEU A 17 -13.60 20.71 9.92
N TYR A 18 -14.10 19.49 10.07
CA TYR A 18 -15.52 19.18 9.87
C TYR A 18 -16.43 19.89 10.89
N VAL A 19 -16.01 19.95 12.16
CA VAL A 19 -16.73 20.65 13.22
C VAL A 19 -16.79 22.16 12.94
N HIS A 20 -15.68 22.73 12.47
CA HIS A 20 -15.60 24.14 12.08
C HIS A 20 -16.51 24.46 10.88
N ASP A 21 -16.52 23.61 9.84
CA ASP A 21 -17.35 23.80 8.64
C ASP A 21 -18.86 23.75 8.96
N ILE A 22 -19.28 22.98 9.96
CA ILE A 22 -20.68 22.87 10.39
C ILE A 22 -21.06 23.95 11.42
N GLY A 23 -20.06 24.61 12.03
CA GLY A 23 -20.29 25.53 13.14
C GLY A 23 -20.83 24.84 14.39
N ALA A 24 -20.58 23.53 14.54
CA ALA A 24 -20.97 22.78 15.73
C ALA A 24 -19.97 23.05 16.86
N GLU A 25 -20.43 23.22 18.10
CA GLU A 25 -19.56 23.39 19.26
C GLU A 25 -19.04 22.04 19.78
N ASP A 26 -19.79 20.96 19.56
CA ASP A 26 -19.48 19.62 20.06
C ASP A 26 -18.92 18.69 18.98
N TRP A 27 -17.65 18.29 19.14
CA TRP A 27 -16.99 17.32 18.26
C TRP A 27 -17.64 15.94 18.24
N ARG A 28 -18.41 15.60 19.28
CA ARG A 28 -19.10 14.31 19.41
C ARG A 28 -20.18 14.14 18.34
N ILE A 29 -20.77 15.23 17.87
CA ILE A 29 -21.80 15.23 16.82
C ILE A 29 -21.17 14.88 15.46
N ALA A 30 -19.90 15.22 15.27
CA ALA A 30 -19.11 14.89 14.07
C ALA A 30 -18.60 13.44 14.03
N MET A 31 -18.73 12.69 15.12
CA MET A 31 -18.12 11.38 15.28
C MET A 31 -19.16 10.25 15.15
N THR A 32 -19.36 9.77 13.91
CA THR A 32 -20.27 8.64 13.63
C THR A 32 -19.60 7.30 13.93
N THR A 33 -20.41 6.28 14.25
CA THR A 33 -19.93 4.91 14.54
C THR A 33 -19.15 4.31 13.37
N ASP A 34 -19.60 4.56 12.14
CA ASP A 34 -18.93 4.08 10.93
C ASP A 34 -17.54 4.70 10.76
N ARG A 35 -17.41 6.00 11.08
CA ARG A 35 -16.13 6.70 11.01
C ARG A 35 -15.15 6.19 12.06
N ILE A 36 -15.63 5.96 13.29
CA ILE A 36 -14.82 5.34 14.35
C ILE A 36 -14.38 3.93 13.94
N ALA A 37 -15.26 3.12 13.36
CA ALA A 37 -14.94 1.77 12.92
C ALA A 37 -13.85 1.77 11.82
N LEU A 38 -13.92 2.68 10.86
CA LEU A 38 -12.90 2.83 9.82
C LEU A 38 -11.56 3.33 10.38
N ILE A 39 -11.57 4.28 11.31
CA ILE A 39 -10.37 4.76 12.00
C ILE A 39 -9.74 3.63 12.82
N ALA A 40 -10.55 2.86 13.53
CA ALA A 40 -10.08 1.72 14.33
C ALA A 40 -9.47 0.63 13.44
N LEU A 41 -10.07 0.36 12.28
CA LEU A 41 -9.52 -0.57 11.29
C LEU A 41 -8.19 -0.05 10.71
N GLU A 42 -8.11 1.24 10.37
CA GLU A 42 -6.90 1.88 9.87
C GLU A 42 -5.76 1.80 10.90
N LEU A 43 -6.06 2.06 12.18
CA LEU A 43 -5.13 1.94 13.29
C LEU A 43 -4.74 0.49 13.55
N ALA A 44 -5.66 -0.47 13.48
CA ALA A 44 -5.36 -1.89 13.64
C ALA A 44 -4.39 -2.37 12.55
N VAL A 45 -4.66 -2.04 11.29
CA VAL A 45 -3.78 -2.34 10.15
C VAL A 45 -2.42 -1.68 10.31
N ALA A 46 -2.37 -0.41 10.73
CA ALA A 46 -1.11 0.30 10.95
C ALA A 46 -0.36 -0.20 12.20
N ALA A 47 -1.06 -0.78 13.17
CA ALA A 47 -0.47 -1.36 14.38
C ALA A 47 0.13 -2.74 14.13
N ILE A 48 -0.30 -3.45 13.07
CA ILE A 48 0.38 -4.66 12.60
C ILE A 48 1.78 -4.25 12.13
N HIS A 49 2.74 -4.42 13.04
CA HIS A 49 4.15 -4.49 12.76
C HIS A 49 4.56 -5.96 12.94
N PRO A 50 5.40 -6.53 12.07
CA PRO A 50 6.18 -7.68 12.48
C PRO A 50 7.02 -7.20 13.65
N TYR A 51 6.61 -7.63 14.82
CA TYR A 51 7.35 -7.49 16.04
C TYR A 51 8.76 -8.05 15.78
N PRO A 52 9.84 -7.40 16.25
CA PRO A 52 11.19 -7.88 16.05
C PRO A 52 11.43 -9.11 16.94
N VAL A 53 10.81 -10.25 16.60
CA VAL A 53 11.06 -11.54 17.25
C VAL A 53 12.52 -11.97 17.04
N GLY A 54 13.17 -11.44 15.99
CA GLY A 54 14.59 -11.62 15.71
C GLY A 54 15.54 -11.05 16.78
N LEU A 55 15.12 -10.13 17.66
CA LEU A 55 16.00 -9.60 18.71
C LEU A 55 16.19 -10.62 19.85
N GLN A 56 15.14 -11.38 20.19
CA GLN A 56 15.26 -12.52 21.11
C GLN A 56 16.08 -13.67 20.49
N ALA A 57 15.90 -13.95 19.19
CA ALA A 57 16.69 -14.96 18.49
C ALA A 57 18.18 -14.57 18.33
N TYR A 58 18.49 -13.27 18.21
CA TYR A 58 19.87 -12.79 18.16
C TYR A 58 20.60 -12.95 19.50
N PHE A 59 19.88 -12.78 20.62
CA PHE A 59 20.40 -13.06 21.96
C PHE A 59 20.50 -14.57 22.25
N GLN A 60 19.59 -15.38 21.70
CA GLN A 60 19.54 -16.82 21.91
C GLN A 60 20.32 -17.59 20.83
N LYS A 61 21.62 -17.35 20.73
CA LYS A 61 22.54 -18.02 19.79
C LYS A 61 22.78 -19.51 20.11
N THR A 62 21.87 -20.21 20.77
CA THR A 62 22.06 -21.62 21.10
C THR A 62 20.73 -22.35 21.15
N THR A 63 20.63 -23.36 20.28
CA THR A 63 19.72 -24.50 20.36
C THR A 63 18.38 -24.36 19.62
N THR A 64 18.34 -25.10 18.51
CA THR A 64 17.22 -25.77 17.83
C THR A 64 16.61 -25.14 16.58
N ARG A 65 16.68 -25.94 15.52
CA ARG A 65 15.96 -25.86 14.24
C ARG A 65 14.45 -25.86 14.51
N THR A 66 13.85 -24.73 14.88
CA THR A 66 12.39 -24.58 14.87
C THR A 66 11.94 -24.11 13.48
N THR A 67 11.61 -25.12 12.67
CA THR A 67 10.48 -25.20 11.73
C THR A 67 10.20 -24.00 10.80
N LEU A 68 10.37 -24.25 9.50
CA LEU A 68 9.92 -23.47 8.31
C LEU A 68 8.56 -22.73 8.44
N SER A 69 7.66 -23.18 9.33
CA SER A 69 6.35 -22.59 9.58
C SER A 69 6.36 -21.23 10.28
N GLU A 70 7.34 -20.93 11.14
CA GLU A 70 7.39 -19.63 11.85
C GLU A 70 7.82 -18.51 10.88
N THR A 71 8.70 -18.82 9.94
CA THR A 71 9.18 -17.90 8.90
C THR A 71 8.14 -17.57 7.83
N GLU A 72 7.26 -18.51 7.46
CA GLU A 72 6.16 -18.23 6.51
C GLU A 72 5.11 -17.30 7.12
N LEU A 73 4.86 -17.42 8.42
CA LEU A 73 3.98 -16.53 9.16
C LEU A 73 4.57 -15.12 9.27
N GLU A 74 5.89 -14.98 9.47
CA GLU A 74 6.59 -13.70 9.47
C GLU A 74 6.47 -12.97 8.12
N ILE A 75 6.52 -13.71 7.01
CA ILE A 75 6.35 -13.19 5.65
C ILE A 75 4.89 -12.75 5.40
N MET A 76 3.91 -13.57 5.80
CA MET A 76 2.49 -13.20 5.75
C MET A 76 2.19 -11.97 6.62
N LEU A 77 2.88 -11.80 7.74
CA LEU A 77 2.78 -10.64 8.62
C LEU A 77 3.60 -9.43 8.14
N ALA A 78 4.54 -9.62 7.20
CA ALA A 78 5.27 -8.54 6.55
C ALA A 78 4.49 -7.91 5.37
N LEU A 79 3.63 -8.68 4.69
CA LEU A 79 2.70 -8.17 3.66
C LEU A 79 1.85 -6.96 4.11
N PRO A 80 1.22 -6.92 5.31
CA PRO A 80 0.50 -5.74 5.79
C PRO A 80 1.41 -4.52 6.06
N MET A 81 2.74 -4.64 6.10
CA MET A 81 3.59 -3.44 6.10
C MET A 81 3.59 -2.70 4.77
N PHE A 82 3.38 -3.40 3.64
CA PHE A 82 3.21 -2.75 2.34
C PHE A 82 1.82 -2.21 2.11
N LEU A 83 0.81 -2.71 2.82
CA LEU A 83 -0.51 -2.11 2.84
C LEU A 83 -0.40 -0.61 3.18
N ARG A 84 0.54 -0.22 4.05
CA ARG A 84 0.84 1.20 4.37
C ARG A 84 1.19 2.09 3.18
N LEU A 85 1.47 1.55 1.99
CA LEU A 85 1.55 2.35 0.76
C LEU A 85 0.23 3.06 0.43
N TYR A 86 -0.91 2.62 0.98
CA TYR A 86 -2.16 3.38 0.91
C TYR A 86 -2.00 4.79 1.55
N LEU A 87 -1.17 4.93 2.59
CA LEU A 87 -0.90 6.21 3.24
C LEU A 87 -0.12 7.15 2.32
N LEU A 88 0.76 6.60 1.48
CA LEU A 88 1.47 7.37 0.45
C LEU A 88 0.48 7.87 -0.62
N GLY A 89 -0.43 7.02 -1.07
CA GLY A 89 -1.52 7.41 -1.98
C GLY A 89 -2.43 8.50 -1.37
N ARG A 90 -2.76 8.38 -0.08
CA ARG A 90 -3.51 9.40 0.68
C ARG A 90 -2.72 10.72 0.79
N ALA A 91 -1.42 10.67 1.07
CA ALA A 91 -0.56 11.85 1.16
C ALA A 91 -0.38 12.54 -0.20
N MET A 92 -0.21 11.77 -1.29
CA MET A 92 -0.21 12.31 -2.66
C MET A 92 -1.55 12.96 -3.01
N MET A 93 -2.67 12.34 -2.62
CA MET A 93 -4.00 12.93 -2.82
C MET A 93 -4.21 14.22 -2.02
N LEU A 94 -3.72 14.28 -0.77
CA LEU A 94 -3.83 15.46 0.10
C LEU A 94 -2.96 16.64 -0.40
N HIS A 95 -1.77 16.33 -0.93
CA HIS A 95 -0.84 17.33 -1.45
C HIS A 95 -1.08 17.66 -2.94
N SER A 96 -2.03 16.98 -3.59
CA SER A 96 -2.43 17.32 -4.96
C SER A 96 -3.04 18.72 -4.97
N ARG A 97 -2.50 19.59 -5.85
CA ARG A 97 -2.95 21.00 -6.03
C ARG A 97 -4.46 21.13 -6.18
N LEU A 98 -5.13 20.07 -6.64
CA LEU A 98 -6.57 19.99 -6.81
C LEU A 98 -7.38 20.18 -5.49
N PHE A 99 -6.81 19.81 -4.33
CA PHE A 99 -7.45 19.92 -3.01
C PHE A 99 -7.14 21.25 -2.30
N THR A 100 -6.02 21.87 -2.64
CA THR A 100 -5.54 23.13 -2.05
C THR A 100 -6.02 24.36 -2.81
N ASP A 101 -6.47 24.20 -4.07
CA ASP A 101 -6.95 25.34 -4.85
C ASP A 101 -8.28 25.86 -4.29
N THR A 102 -8.27 27.11 -3.82
CA THR A 102 -9.46 27.80 -3.30
C THR A 102 -10.57 27.87 -4.34
N ALA A 103 -10.21 27.89 -5.63
CA ALA A 103 -11.14 27.90 -6.76
C ALA A 103 -11.91 26.56 -6.93
N SER A 104 -11.26 25.42 -6.75
CA SER A 104 -11.95 24.13 -6.85
C SER A 104 -12.93 23.95 -5.69
N ARG A 105 -12.54 24.37 -4.47
CA ARG A 105 -13.38 24.36 -3.28
C ARG A 105 -14.61 25.26 -3.40
N SER A 106 -14.48 26.46 -3.95
CA SER A 106 -15.62 27.36 -4.17
C SER A 106 -16.60 26.81 -5.20
N ILE A 107 -16.11 26.22 -6.30
CA ILE A 107 -16.96 25.58 -7.32
C ILE A 107 -17.70 24.35 -6.75
N GLY A 108 -17.06 23.56 -5.89
CA GLY A 108 -17.70 22.41 -5.24
C GLY A 108 -18.78 22.81 -4.24
N ALA A 109 -18.57 23.90 -3.50
CA ALA A 109 -19.58 24.46 -2.59
C ALA A 109 -20.81 24.99 -3.35
N LEU A 110 -20.59 25.65 -4.49
CA LEU A 110 -21.68 26.15 -5.36
C LEU A 110 -22.50 25.00 -5.97
N ASN A 111 -21.87 23.87 -6.27
CA ASN A 111 -22.54 22.68 -6.82
C ASN A 111 -23.05 21.70 -5.76
N LYS A 112 -22.89 21.99 -4.46
CA LYS A 112 -23.22 21.09 -3.34
C LYS A 112 -22.62 19.68 -3.49
N ILE A 113 -21.40 19.58 -4.03
CA ILE A 113 -20.71 18.31 -4.22
C ILE A 113 -19.82 18.05 -3.01
N HIS A 114 -20.05 16.94 -2.30
CA HIS A 114 -19.17 16.50 -1.23
C HIS A 114 -17.84 15.98 -1.81
N PHE A 115 -16.73 16.62 -1.44
CA PHE A 115 -15.39 16.19 -1.85
C PHE A 115 -15.02 14.87 -1.18
N ASN A 116 -15.17 13.76 -1.92
CA ASN A 116 -14.84 12.42 -1.46
C ASN A 116 -13.48 11.95 -2.01
N THR A 117 -12.74 11.12 -1.29
CA THR A 117 -11.43 10.59 -1.73
C THR A 117 -11.54 9.80 -3.04
N ARG A 118 -12.65 9.08 -3.23
CA ARG A 118 -12.97 8.38 -4.49
C ARG A 118 -13.19 9.33 -5.67
N PHE A 119 -13.68 10.55 -5.40
CA PHE A 119 -13.82 11.58 -6.44
C PHE A 119 -12.44 12.11 -6.85
N VAL A 120 -11.57 12.39 -5.87
CA VAL A 120 -10.20 12.86 -6.13
C VAL A 120 -9.39 11.84 -6.93
N GLY A 121 -9.46 10.56 -6.55
CA GLY A 121 -8.77 9.49 -7.29
C GLY A 121 -9.25 9.40 -8.75
N LYS A 122 -10.57 9.52 -8.97
CA LYS A 122 -11.13 9.58 -10.33
C LYS A 122 -10.61 10.80 -11.09
N THR A 123 -10.64 11.99 -10.50
CA THR A 123 -10.18 13.22 -11.16
C THR A 123 -8.70 13.14 -11.50
N LEU A 124 -7.85 12.63 -10.60
CA LEU A 124 -6.42 12.46 -10.84
C LEU A 124 -6.15 11.48 -11.99
N MET A 125 -6.88 10.35 -12.04
CA MET A 125 -6.81 9.41 -13.16
C MET A 125 -7.29 10.03 -14.48
N THR A 126 -8.26 10.96 -14.46
CA THR A 126 -8.68 11.65 -15.69
C THR A 126 -7.73 12.75 -16.15
N THR A 127 -7.06 13.47 -15.23
CA THR A 127 -6.21 14.61 -15.59
C THR A 127 -4.80 14.18 -16.00
N TYR A 128 -4.19 13.24 -15.27
CA TYR A 128 -2.83 12.76 -15.55
C TYR A 128 -2.75 11.22 -15.47
N PRO A 129 -3.48 10.50 -16.35
CA PRO A 129 -3.59 9.05 -16.27
C PRO A 129 -2.23 8.35 -16.34
N GLY A 130 -1.37 8.75 -17.29
CA GLY A 130 -0.07 8.11 -17.52
C GLY A 130 0.88 8.25 -16.33
N THR A 131 0.98 9.44 -15.73
CA THR A 131 1.86 9.68 -14.58
C THR A 131 1.41 8.88 -13.36
N VAL A 132 0.10 8.83 -13.09
CA VAL A 132 -0.45 8.06 -11.96
C VAL A 132 -0.21 6.56 -12.14
N LEU A 133 -0.49 6.04 -13.33
CA LEU A 133 -0.32 4.61 -13.65
C LEU A 133 1.17 4.21 -13.62
N MET A 134 2.08 5.08 -14.09
CA MET A 134 3.53 4.84 -14.02
C MET A 134 4.01 4.77 -12.57
N ILE A 135 3.68 5.76 -11.74
CA ILE A 135 4.05 5.80 -10.32
C ILE A 135 3.51 4.56 -9.60
N PHE A 136 2.26 4.20 -9.86
CA PHE A 136 1.63 3.01 -9.30
C PHE A 136 2.36 1.72 -9.71
N SER A 137 2.63 1.55 -11.01
CA SER A 137 3.31 0.36 -11.53
C SER A 137 4.73 0.19 -10.98
N VAL A 138 5.52 1.27 -10.96
CA VAL A 138 6.89 1.24 -10.39
C VAL A 138 6.86 0.92 -8.90
N SER A 139 5.89 1.45 -8.15
CA SER A 139 5.75 1.14 -6.73
C SER A 139 5.42 -0.34 -6.51
N LEU A 140 4.55 -0.93 -7.33
CA LEU A 140 4.23 -2.36 -7.28
C LEU A 140 5.45 -3.22 -7.60
N TRP A 141 6.30 -2.82 -8.54
CA TRP A 141 7.51 -3.55 -8.90
C TRP A 141 8.49 -3.63 -7.73
N ILE A 142 8.74 -2.51 -7.05
CA ILE A 142 9.65 -2.45 -5.90
C ILE A 142 9.14 -3.34 -4.76
N VAL A 143 7.84 -3.30 -4.50
CA VAL A 143 7.20 -4.08 -3.42
C VAL A 143 7.23 -5.57 -3.72
N ALA A 144 6.81 -5.96 -4.91
CA ALA A 144 6.78 -7.36 -5.31
C ALA A 144 8.20 -7.94 -5.40
N ALA A 145 9.17 -7.17 -5.89
CA ALA A 145 10.57 -7.61 -5.96
C ALA A 145 11.18 -7.80 -4.56
N TRP A 146 10.89 -6.89 -3.63
CA TRP A 146 11.28 -7.07 -2.23
C TRP A 146 10.64 -8.31 -1.62
N GLY A 147 9.33 -8.50 -1.82
CA GLY A 147 8.60 -9.66 -1.27
C GLY A 147 9.15 -10.98 -1.81
N LEU A 148 9.38 -11.04 -3.11
CA LEU A 148 9.95 -12.20 -3.80
C LEU A 148 11.37 -12.51 -3.28
N HIS A 149 12.22 -11.47 -3.17
CA HIS A 149 13.57 -11.61 -2.63
C HIS A 149 13.55 -12.13 -1.19
N VAL A 150 12.65 -11.64 -0.34
CA VAL A 150 12.51 -12.12 1.05
C VAL A 150 12.03 -13.57 1.10
N CYS A 151 11.06 -13.94 0.26
CA CYS A 151 10.52 -15.31 0.24
C CYS A 151 11.53 -16.34 -0.23
N GLU A 152 12.36 -15.99 -1.21
CA GLU A 152 13.35 -16.91 -1.80
C GLU A 152 14.68 -16.91 -1.02
N ARG A 153 14.94 -15.90 -0.17
CA ARG A 153 16.16 -15.79 0.65
C ARG A 153 16.42 -16.98 1.56
N HIS A 154 15.36 -17.67 2.02
CA HIS A 154 15.49 -18.74 3.00
C HIS A 154 15.86 -20.09 2.37
N HIS A 155 15.60 -20.28 1.08
CA HIS A 155 15.67 -21.60 0.43
C HIS A 155 17.01 -21.87 -0.30
N ASN A 156 18.06 -21.08 -0.05
CA ASN A 156 19.40 -21.24 -0.64
C ASN A 156 19.42 -21.33 -2.19
N TYR A 157 18.39 -20.81 -2.87
CA TYR A 157 18.37 -20.73 -4.33
C TYR A 157 19.17 -19.49 -4.76
N ARG A 158 20.41 -19.71 -5.25
CA ARG A 158 21.43 -18.67 -5.37
C ARG A 158 21.09 -17.53 -6.33
N ASP A 159 20.31 -17.80 -7.36
CA ASP A 159 20.05 -16.83 -8.42
C ASP A 159 19.15 -15.69 -7.88
N LEU A 160 17.94 -16.02 -7.46
CA LEU A 160 16.95 -15.03 -6.99
C LEU A 160 17.22 -14.48 -5.57
N SER A 161 17.92 -15.24 -4.72
CA SER A 161 18.27 -14.83 -3.35
C SER A 161 19.48 -13.89 -3.29
N SER A 162 20.36 -13.88 -4.29
CA SER A 162 21.61 -13.11 -4.24
C SER A 162 21.44 -11.70 -4.81
N ASN A 163 20.63 -11.56 -5.86
CA ASN A 163 20.58 -10.33 -6.67
C ASN A 163 19.17 -9.73 -6.69
N TYR A 164 18.98 -8.61 -5.99
CA TYR A 164 17.71 -7.85 -6.03
C TYR A 164 17.31 -7.43 -7.46
N MET A 165 18.29 -7.23 -8.35
CA MET A 165 18.07 -6.88 -9.75
C MET A 165 17.40 -8.01 -10.55
N GLU A 166 17.67 -9.28 -10.21
CA GLU A 166 17.00 -10.42 -10.84
C GLU A 166 15.55 -10.55 -10.37
N ALA A 167 15.29 -10.25 -9.09
CA ALA A 167 13.93 -10.17 -8.57
C ALA A 167 13.11 -9.05 -9.24
N LEU A 168 13.72 -7.87 -9.44
CA LEU A 168 13.08 -6.78 -10.18
C LEU A 168 12.80 -7.16 -11.64
N TRP A 169 13.77 -7.76 -12.32
CA TRP A 169 13.60 -8.27 -13.69
C TRP A 169 12.40 -9.21 -13.78
N MET A 170 12.40 -10.25 -12.95
CA MET A 170 11.33 -11.26 -12.93
C MET A 170 9.95 -10.64 -12.66
N VAL A 171 9.85 -9.72 -11.69
CA VAL A 171 8.60 -9.04 -11.37
C VAL A 171 8.10 -8.17 -12.52
N SER A 172 8.99 -7.43 -13.18
CA SER A 172 8.61 -6.62 -14.34
C SER A 172 8.10 -7.48 -15.51
N VAL A 173 8.80 -8.57 -15.84
CA VAL A 173 8.41 -9.53 -16.89
C VAL A 173 7.08 -10.21 -16.56
N THR A 174 6.84 -10.53 -15.29
CA THR A 174 5.58 -11.12 -14.82
C THR A 174 4.43 -10.10 -14.88
N PHE A 175 4.67 -8.85 -14.47
CA PHE A 175 3.68 -7.78 -14.50
C PHE A 175 3.24 -7.45 -15.94
N LEU A 176 4.17 -7.46 -16.89
CA LEU A 176 3.88 -7.30 -18.32
C LEU A 176 3.28 -8.56 -18.96
N SER A 177 3.11 -9.65 -18.20
CA SER A 177 2.59 -10.94 -18.68
C SER A 177 3.43 -11.54 -19.83
N ILE A 178 4.75 -11.31 -19.85
CA ILE A 178 5.66 -11.85 -20.87
C ILE A 178 6.10 -13.28 -20.52
N GLY A 179 6.63 -13.47 -19.30
CA GLY A 179 6.95 -14.80 -18.75
C GLY A 179 8.02 -15.59 -19.51
N TYR A 180 9.25 -15.07 -19.65
CA TYR A 180 10.34 -15.76 -20.35
C TYR A 180 10.71 -17.13 -19.76
N GLY A 181 10.58 -17.30 -18.44
CA GLY A 181 10.87 -18.57 -17.75
C GLY A 181 12.36 -18.81 -17.47
N ASP A 182 13.19 -17.79 -17.63
CA ASP A 182 14.61 -17.76 -17.26
C ASP A 182 14.83 -17.79 -15.73
N VAL A 183 13.96 -17.09 -14.99
CA VAL A 183 13.96 -17.07 -13.53
C VAL A 183 12.55 -17.37 -13.01
N VAL A 184 12.43 -18.32 -12.07
CA VAL A 184 11.15 -18.88 -11.59
C VAL A 184 11.17 -19.00 -10.06
N PRO A 185 10.04 -18.79 -9.33
CA PRO A 185 10.02 -18.90 -7.89
C PRO A 185 9.78 -20.35 -7.49
N HIS A 186 10.59 -20.85 -6.56
CA HIS A 186 10.49 -22.22 -6.08
C HIS A 186 9.64 -22.32 -4.80
N THR A 187 9.51 -21.23 -4.05
CA THR A 187 8.72 -21.20 -2.81
C THR A 187 7.23 -20.97 -3.07
N TYR A 188 6.38 -21.50 -2.19
CA TYR A 188 4.94 -21.24 -2.24
C TYR A 188 4.63 -19.75 -2.10
N CYS A 189 5.33 -19.04 -1.20
CA CYS A 189 5.21 -17.58 -1.10
C CYS A 189 5.56 -16.87 -2.42
N GLY A 190 6.72 -17.17 -3.01
CA GLY A 190 7.16 -16.52 -4.25
C GLY A 190 6.16 -16.73 -5.39
N ARG A 191 5.59 -17.93 -5.50
CA ARG A 191 4.51 -18.24 -6.45
C ARG A 191 3.25 -17.41 -6.20
N SER A 192 2.83 -17.25 -4.95
CA SER A 192 1.69 -16.38 -4.59
C SER A 192 1.95 -14.92 -4.98
N ILE A 193 3.15 -14.41 -4.76
CA ILE A 193 3.53 -13.03 -5.15
C ILE A 193 3.49 -12.86 -6.67
N CYS A 194 3.99 -13.82 -7.43
CA CYS A 194 3.92 -13.79 -8.90
C CYS A 194 2.48 -13.81 -9.41
N LEU A 195 1.59 -14.63 -8.82
CA LEU A 195 0.18 -14.65 -9.18
C LEU A 195 -0.50 -13.29 -8.91
N LEU A 196 -0.27 -12.70 -7.74
CA LEU A 196 -0.79 -11.38 -7.41
C LEU A 196 -0.24 -10.30 -8.34
N THR A 197 1.05 -10.36 -8.67
CA THR A 197 1.70 -9.42 -9.61
C THR A 197 1.07 -9.51 -11.00
N GLY A 198 0.78 -10.72 -11.50
CA GLY A 198 0.10 -10.92 -12.78
C GLY A 198 -1.33 -10.36 -12.80
N ILE A 199 -2.11 -10.61 -11.74
CA ILE A 199 -3.48 -10.05 -11.61
C ILE A 199 -3.44 -8.53 -11.60
N MET A 200 -2.53 -7.93 -10.84
CA MET A 200 -2.36 -6.48 -10.78
C MET A 200 -1.89 -5.90 -12.12
N GLY A 201 -0.98 -6.59 -12.82
CA GLY A 201 -0.53 -6.21 -14.17
C GLY A 201 -1.67 -6.19 -15.18
N ALA A 202 -2.50 -7.23 -15.20
CA ALA A 202 -3.69 -7.29 -16.04
C ALA A 202 -4.71 -6.18 -15.69
N GLY A 203 -4.88 -5.86 -14.41
CA GLY A 203 -5.69 -4.71 -13.99
C GLY A 203 -5.15 -3.38 -14.53
N CYS A 204 -3.83 -3.19 -14.47
CA CYS A 204 -3.18 -1.99 -15.00
C CYS A 204 -3.29 -1.88 -16.53
N THR A 205 -3.17 -2.98 -17.28
CA THR A 205 -3.35 -2.93 -18.74
C THR A 205 -4.78 -2.57 -19.12
N VAL A 206 -5.79 -3.10 -18.42
CA VAL A 206 -7.19 -2.70 -18.61
C VAL A 206 -7.40 -1.21 -18.34
N LEU A 207 -6.80 -0.67 -17.27
CA LEU A 207 -6.87 0.76 -16.96
C LEU A 207 -6.19 1.61 -18.03
N VAL A 208 -5.04 1.18 -18.56
CA VAL A 208 -4.37 1.87 -19.68
C VAL A 208 -5.26 1.88 -20.92
N VAL A 209 -5.89 0.74 -21.27
CA VAL A 209 -6.81 0.67 -22.42
C VAL A 209 -8.01 1.60 -22.21
N ALA A 210 -8.59 1.63 -21.01
CA ALA A 210 -9.71 2.50 -20.67
C ALA A 210 -9.37 4.00 -20.71
N VAL A 211 -8.08 4.35 -20.55
CA VAL A 211 -7.60 5.74 -20.69
C VAL A 211 -7.40 6.13 -22.15
N VAL A 212 -6.97 5.17 -22.98
CA VAL A 212 -6.63 5.40 -24.39
C VAL A 212 -7.87 5.37 -25.29
N ALA A 213 -8.88 4.58 -24.94
CA ALA A 213 -10.16 4.45 -25.65
C ALA A 213 -11.09 5.65 -25.40
#